data_AF-A0A090QP19-F1
#
_entry.id   AF-A0A090QP19-F1
#
_cell.length_a   1.000
_cell.length_b   1.000
_cell.length_c   1.000
_cell.angle_alpha   90.00
_cell.angle_beta   90.00
_cell.angle_gamma   90.00
#
_symmetry.space_group_name_H-M   'P 1'
#
loop_
_entity.id
_entity.type
_entity.pdbx_description
1 polymer ?
#
loop_
_entity_poly.entity_id
_entity_poly.type
_entity_poly.pdbx_seq_one_letter_code
_entity_poly.pdbx_strand_id
1 'polypeptide(L)'
;MMKSLMIAAVLFFTSLSTAVRANDLTEFDYPLLLGDWYWFSNTDEGVQSEGASYRAMNIKFKSNYRFVIRLLQVDGSVDEWDGIYDIDETTITFSSYDQPEQHHSYMLSYNQFMLDGARFTKLAPENLPGNWRSSQISGQDVGESVSELAISLRPDFLFSAEVSGKNGKKIEHRGIYFIEDDRIVLIYEDGQHDSQFQLGSDTLTLTNKQFGMEAIMVRE
;
A
#
# COMPACT_ATOMS: atom_id res chain seq x y z
N MET A 1 23.31 -57.22 33.28
CA MET A 1 22.89 -55.82 33.54
C MET A 1 23.68 -54.91 32.60
N MET A 2 23.06 -54.38 31.54
CA MET A 2 23.56 -53.22 30.80
C MET A 2 22.34 -52.50 30.26
N LYS A 3 22.12 -51.29 30.79
CA LYS A 3 20.97 -50.44 30.54
C LYS A 3 21.14 -49.83 29.13
N SER A 4 20.19 -50.10 28.24
CA SER A 4 20.10 -49.41 26.96
C SER A 4 19.60 -47.99 27.21
N LEU A 5 20.42 -47.00 26.88
CA LEU A 5 20.11 -45.58 26.99
C LEU A 5 19.41 -45.15 25.69
N MET A 6 18.09 -45.00 25.71
CA MET A 6 17.36 -44.34 24.63
C MET A 6 17.55 -42.83 24.75
N ILE A 7 18.28 -42.24 23.80
CA ILE A 7 18.36 -40.78 23.64
C ILE A 7 17.16 -40.38 22.77
N ALA A 8 16.20 -39.68 23.38
CA ALA A 8 15.10 -39.04 22.68
C ALA A 8 15.63 -37.78 21.98
N ALA A 9 15.65 -37.78 20.65
CA ALA A 9 15.92 -36.61 19.85
C ALA A 9 14.67 -35.71 19.85
N VAL A 10 14.73 -34.59 20.58
CA VAL A 10 13.75 -33.52 20.52
C VAL A 10 14.00 -32.73 19.23
N LEU A 11 13.14 -32.92 18.24
CA LEU A 11 13.09 -32.07 17.04
C LEU A 11 12.49 -30.72 17.42
N PHE A 12 13.35 -29.73 17.66
CA PHE A 12 12.95 -28.33 17.62
C PHE A 12 12.68 -27.96 16.15
N PHE A 13 11.42 -27.97 15.75
CA PHE A 13 10.99 -27.28 14.55
C PHE A 13 10.98 -25.77 14.84
N THR A 14 12.10 -25.11 14.55
CA THR A 14 12.12 -23.66 14.38
C THR A 14 11.43 -23.35 13.06
N SER A 15 10.20 -22.85 13.13
CA SER A 15 9.53 -22.25 11.97
C SER A 15 10.25 -20.95 11.63
N LEU A 16 11.19 -21.03 10.69
CA LEU A 16 11.70 -19.84 9.99
C LEU A 16 10.54 -19.34 9.12
N SER A 17 9.80 -18.34 9.61
CA SER A 17 8.85 -17.57 8.82
C SER A 17 9.65 -16.71 7.84
N THR A 18 9.94 -17.25 6.66
CA THR A 18 10.38 -16.43 5.55
C THR A 18 9.20 -15.54 5.16
N ALA A 19 9.40 -14.22 5.14
CA ALA A 19 8.42 -13.29 4.59
C ALA A 19 8.13 -13.66 3.12
N VAL A 20 7.06 -14.42 2.91
CA VAL A 20 6.55 -14.72 1.58
C VAL A 20 5.95 -13.42 1.07
N ARG A 21 6.40 -12.93 -0.09
CA ARG A 21 5.69 -11.82 -0.77
C ARG A 21 4.25 -12.30 -0.96
N ALA A 22 3.26 -11.50 -0.58
CA ALA A 22 1.92 -11.74 -1.07
C ALA A 22 1.99 -11.64 -2.61
N ASN A 23 1.84 -12.77 -3.30
CA ASN A 23 1.77 -12.77 -4.77
C ASN A 23 0.49 -12.08 -5.26
N ASP A 24 -0.48 -11.96 -4.36
CA ASP A 24 -1.73 -11.24 -4.51
C ASP A 24 -1.84 -10.18 -3.41
N LEU A 25 -1.84 -8.90 -3.76
CA LEU A 25 -2.00 -7.78 -2.82
C LEU A 25 -3.29 -7.86 -2.03
N THR A 26 -4.28 -8.56 -2.57
CA THR A 26 -5.59 -8.71 -1.96
C THR A 26 -5.62 -9.69 -0.78
N GLU A 27 -4.55 -10.47 -0.59
CA GLU A 27 -4.35 -11.37 0.54
C GLU A 27 -3.51 -10.75 1.67
N PHE A 28 -3.00 -9.52 1.48
CA PHE A 28 -2.19 -8.86 2.51
C PHE A 28 -3.05 -8.35 3.66
N ASP A 29 -2.65 -8.66 4.90
CA ASP A 29 -3.48 -8.41 6.10
C ASP A 29 -3.70 -6.92 6.42
N TYR A 30 -2.76 -6.05 6.03
CA TYR A 30 -2.76 -4.62 6.40
C TYR A 30 -2.67 -3.69 5.18
N PRO A 31 -3.56 -3.80 4.17
CA PRO A 31 -3.40 -3.16 2.86
C PRO A 31 -3.31 -1.64 2.94
N LEU A 32 -3.97 -1.02 3.92
CA LEU A 32 -3.95 0.43 4.09
C LEU A 32 -2.58 0.96 4.51
N LEU A 33 -1.73 0.13 5.12
CA LEU A 33 -0.37 0.50 5.54
C LEU A 33 0.57 0.68 4.33
N LEU A 34 0.32 -0.02 3.22
CA LEU A 34 1.24 -0.07 2.08
C LEU A 34 1.46 1.29 1.44
N GLY A 35 2.67 1.55 0.96
CA GLY A 35 3.02 2.79 0.27
C GLY A 35 3.79 3.79 1.13
N ASP A 36 3.81 5.04 0.68
CA ASP A 36 4.66 6.11 1.23
C ASP A 36 3.91 7.02 2.20
N TRP A 37 4.46 7.16 3.40
CA TRP A 37 3.95 7.98 4.49
C TRP A 37 4.90 9.12 4.77
N TYR A 38 4.37 10.32 4.99
CA TYR A 38 5.16 11.52 5.19
C TYR A 38 4.78 12.26 6.46
N TRP A 39 5.79 12.59 7.25
CA TRP A 39 5.71 13.55 8.33
C TRP A 39 6.57 14.76 7.97
N PHE A 40 6.07 15.96 8.30
CA PHE A 40 6.76 17.22 8.11
C PHE A 40 6.81 17.97 9.43
N SER A 41 7.94 18.60 9.71
CA SER A 41 8.05 19.53 10.82
C SER A 41 7.11 20.72 10.60
N ASN A 42 6.55 21.24 11.70
CA ASN A 42 5.77 22.46 11.68
C ASN A 42 6.65 23.73 11.76
N THR A 43 7.97 23.56 11.79
CA THR A 43 8.96 24.64 11.90
C THR A 43 10.07 24.45 10.88
N ASP A 44 10.62 25.56 10.37
CA ASP A 44 11.74 25.56 9.44
C ASP A 44 13.04 25.06 10.08
N GLU A 45 13.18 25.22 11.40
CA GLU A 45 14.32 24.71 12.19
C GLU A 45 14.31 23.18 12.38
N GLY A 46 13.21 22.51 11.99
CA GLY A 46 13.05 21.08 12.19
C GLY A 46 12.92 20.68 13.67
N VAL A 47 13.07 19.38 13.91
CA VAL A 47 13.09 18.76 15.25
C VAL A 47 14.49 18.22 15.51
N GLN A 48 15.09 18.62 16.64
CA GLN A 48 16.41 18.15 17.06
C GLN A 48 16.34 16.71 17.57
N SER A 49 17.22 15.85 17.07
CA SER A 49 17.40 14.47 17.55
C SER A 49 18.81 13.98 17.21
N GLU A 50 19.49 13.31 18.16
CA GLU A 50 20.81 12.70 17.97
C GLU A 50 21.88 13.64 17.33
N GLY A 51 21.84 14.93 17.66
CA GLY A 51 22.80 15.93 17.17
C GLY A 51 22.52 16.48 15.77
N ALA A 52 21.41 16.11 15.15
CA ALA A 52 20.94 16.63 13.86
C ALA A 52 19.51 17.22 13.99
N SER A 53 19.11 18.00 13.00
CA SER A 53 17.79 18.63 12.93
C SER A 53 17.03 18.13 11.71
N TYR A 54 15.84 17.55 11.93
CA TYR A 54 15.07 16.90 10.87
C TYR A 54 13.81 17.69 10.52
N ARG A 55 13.59 17.93 9.23
CA ARG A 55 12.44 18.68 8.72
C ARG A 55 11.35 17.78 8.13
N ALA A 56 11.70 16.56 7.72
CA ALA A 56 10.72 15.59 7.23
C ALA A 56 11.18 14.16 7.48
N MET A 57 10.20 13.25 7.55
CA MET A 57 10.42 11.81 7.61
C MET A 57 9.51 11.14 6.58
N ASN A 58 10.06 10.19 5.82
CA ASN A 58 9.30 9.31 4.96
C ASN A 58 9.44 7.87 5.47
N ILE A 59 8.33 7.15 5.56
CA ILE A 59 8.31 5.71 5.84
C ILE A 59 7.58 5.04 4.67
N LYS A 60 8.23 4.06 4.04
CA LYS A 60 7.63 3.27 2.97
C LYS A 60 7.43 1.83 3.44
N PHE A 61 6.20 1.32 3.36
CA PHE A 61 5.87 -0.07 3.63
C PHE A 61 5.58 -0.83 2.35
N LYS A 62 6.02 -2.09 2.29
CA LYS A 62 5.80 -3.00 1.17
C LYS A 62 5.16 -4.30 1.63
N SER A 63 4.33 -4.88 0.76
CA SER A 63 3.58 -6.13 0.95
C SER A 63 4.45 -7.37 1.22
N ASN A 64 5.77 -7.25 1.04
CA ASN A 64 6.73 -8.27 1.41
C ASN A 64 7.35 -8.05 2.79
N TYR A 65 6.65 -7.33 3.68
CA TYR A 65 7.07 -7.04 5.05
C TYR A 65 8.41 -6.29 5.14
N ARG A 66 8.74 -5.52 4.11
CA ARG A 66 9.91 -4.65 4.09
C ARG A 66 9.53 -3.20 4.25
N PHE A 67 10.36 -2.47 4.96
CA PHE A 67 10.23 -1.02 5.08
C PHE A 67 11.51 -0.31 4.67
N VAL A 68 11.37 0.98 4.37
CA VAL A 68 12.48 1.95 4.26
C VAL A 68 12.06 3.22 4.99
N ILE A 69 12.92 3.77 5.84
CA ILE A 69 12.73 5.08 6.47
C ILE A 69 13.80 6.02 5.95
N ARG A 70 13.38 7.26 5.66
CA ARG A 70 14.25 8.36 5.26
C ARG A 70 14.01 9.55 6.17
N LEU A 71 15.06 10.12 6.73
CA LEU A 71 15.02 11.38 7.44
C LEU A 71 15.69 12.46 6.63
N LEU A 72 14.95 13.53 6.36
CA LEU A 72 15.48 14.71 5.69
C LEU A 72 15.93 15.72 6.74
N GLN A 73 17.23 15.97 6.80
CA GLN A 73 17.80 17.00 7.64
C GLN A 73 17.52 18.40 7.08
N VAL A 74 17.65 19.42 7.95
CA VAL A 74 17.48 20.84 7.59
C VAL A 74 18.52 21.28 6.57
N ASP A 75 19.75 20.74 6.64
CA ASP A 75 20.83 21.04 5.69
C ASP A 75 20.66 20.36 4.32
N GLY A 76 19.61 19.53 4.17
CA GLY A 76 19.28 18.81 2.95
C GLY A 76 19.89 17.42 2.83
N SER A 77 20.71 16.99 3.79
CA SER A 77 21.18 15.60 3.85
C SER A 77 20.04 14.62 4.18
N VAL A 78 20.21 13.36 3.79
CA VAL A 78 19.21 12.30 3.99
C VAL A 78 19.87 11.12 4.67
N ASP A 79 19.35 10.74 5.83
CA ASP A 79 19.64 9.48 6.47
C ASP A 79 18.61 8.44 6.01
N GLU A 80 19.07 7.25 5.63
CA GLU A 80 18.21 6.16 5.16
C GLU A 80 18.56 4.87 5.90
N TRP A 81 17.53 4.14 6.32
CA TRP A 81 17.67 2.75 6.77
C TRP A 81 16.50 1.91 6.29
N ASP A 82 16.76 0.62 6.16
CA ASP A 82 15.79 -0.36 5.70
C ASP A 82 15.86 -1.64 6.52
N GLY A 83 14.77 -2.39 6.48
CA GLY A 83 14.66 -3.61 7.26
C GLY A 83 13.39 -4.38 6.95
N ILE A 84 13.01 -5.21 7.93
CA ILE A 84 11.75 -5.95 7.95
C ILE A 84 10.86 -5.42 9.07
N TYR A 85 9.55 -5.48 8.85
CA TYR A 85 8.59 -5.14 9.89
C TYR A 85 7.64 -6.29 10.16
N ASP A 86 7.19 -6.37 11.40
CA ASP A 86 6.05 -7.18 11.84
C ASP A 86 4.99 -6.23 12.42
N ILE A 87 3.71 -6.59 12.29
CA ILE A 87 2.62 -5.71 12.68
C ILE A 87 1.43 -6.51 13.21
N ASP A 88 0.86 -6.02 14.31
CA ASP A 88 -0.40 -6.50 14.87
C ASP A 88 -1.45 -5.36 14.91
N GLU A 89 -2.53 -5.50 15.66
CA GLU A 89 -3.60 -4.50 15.74
C GLU A 89 -3.17 -3.14 16.34
N THR A 90 -2.07 -3.09 17.10
CA THR A 90 -1.69 -1.92 17.91
C THR A 90 -0.21 -1.57 17.85
N THR A 91 0.62 -2.53 17.48
CA THR A 91 2.07 -2.43 17.53
C THR A 91 2.66 -2.73 16.15
N ILE A 92 3.63 -1.92 15.77
CA ILE A 92 4.54 -2.22 14.66
C ILE A 92 5.95 -2.41 15.21
N THR A 93 6.60 -3.47 14.76
CA THR A 93 7.94 -3.86 15.17
C THR A 93 8.88 -3.69 13.99
N PHE A 94 9.93 -2.88 14.14
CA PHE A 94 10.97 -2.70 13.13
C PHE A 94 12.25 -3.45 13.50
N SER A 95 12.77 -4.23 12.56
CA SER A 95 14.05 -4.91 12.69
C SER A 95 14.96 -4.51 11.53
N SER A 96 16.06 -3.81 11.83
CA SER A 96 17.09 -3.40 10.87
C SER A 96 18.42 -4.07 11.17
N TYR A 97 19.32 -4.16 10.19
CA TYR A 97 20.67 -4.71 10.41
C TYR A 97 21.45 -3.84 11.41
N ASP A 98 22.14 -4.48 12.36
CA ASP A 98 22.95 -3.85 13.41
C ASP A 98 22.20 -2.82 14.29
N GLN A 99 20.88 -2.89 14.35
CA GLN A 99 20.04 -2.08 15.25
C GLN A 99 19.21 -2.99 16.17
N PRO A 100 18.95 -2.57 17.43
CA PRO A 100 17.99 -3.27 18.26
C PRO A 100 16.60 -3.20 17.62
N GLU A 101 15.80 -4.23 17.86
CA GLU A 101 14.40 -4.24 17.50
C GLU A 101 13.66 -3.08 18.19
N GLN A 102 12.79 -2.41 17.45
CA GLN A 102 12.04 -1.25 17.94
C GLN A 102 10.55 -1.55 17.86
N HIS A 103 9.85 -1.36 18.98
CA HIS A 103 8.40 -1.55 19.06
C HIS A 103 7.73 -0.19 19.21
N HIS A 104 6.75 0.07 18.36
CA HIS A 104 6.04 1.34 18.33
C HIS A 104 4.54 1.12 18.37
N SER A 105 3.87 1.96 19.13
CA SER A 105 2.42 2.06 19.09
C SER A 105 1.98 2.76 17.80
N TYR A 106 0.90 2.28 17.18
CA TYR A 106 0.38 2.93 15.99
C TYR A 106 -1.13 3.02 15.94
N MET A 107 -1.62 3.94 15.12
CA MET A 107 -3.01 4.01 14.69
C MET A 107 -3.06 4.28 13.18
N LEU A 108 -3.91 3.57 12.46
CA LEU A 108 -4.00 3.64 11.01
C LEU A 108 -5.42 4.00 10.54
N SER A 109 -5.50 4.91 9.59
CA SER A 109 -6.66 5.13 8.72
C SER A 109 -6.21 4.99 7.25
N TYR A 110 -7.13 5.15 6.31
CA TYR A 110 -6.82 5.05 4.87
C TYR A 110 -5.83 6.13 4.38
N ASN A 111 -5.68 7.25 5.08
CA ASN A 111 -4.79 8.35 4.69
C ASN A 111 -3.94 8.93 5.84
N GLN A 112 -4.08 8.44 7.08
CA GLN A 112 -3.29 8.86 8.22
C GLN A 112 -2.67 7.66 8.94
N PHE A 113 -1.40 7.80 9.31
CA PHE A 113 -0.66 6.82 10.10
C PHE A 113 -0.06 7.57 11.28
N MET A 114 -0.46 7.23 12.50
CA MET A 114 0.16 7.77 13.70
C MET A 114 1.12 6.73 14.26
N LEU A 115 2.38 7.12 14.49
CA LEU A 115 3.43 6.28 15.03
C LEU A 115 4.03 6.98 16.25
N ASP A 116 3.84 6.42 17.45
CA ASP A 116 4.26 7.04 18.73
C ASP A 116 3.86 8.52 18.87
N GLY A 117 2.66 8.86 18.39
CA GLY A 117 2.11 10.22 18.42
C GLY A 117 2.55 11.13 17.27
N ALA A 118 3.55 10.76 16.46
CA ALA A 118 3.87 11.46 15.23
C ALA A 118 2.84 11.13 14.14
N ARG A 119 2.26 12.15 13.51
CA ARG A 119 1.21 12.00 12.49
C ARG A 119 1.80 12.06 11.08
N PHE A 120 1.73 10.95 10.37
CA PHE A 120 2.09 10.82 8.96
C PHE A 120 0.85 10.88 8.08
N THR A 121 1.02 11.40 6.88
CA THR A 121 -0.01 11.49 5.84
C THR A 121 0.44 10.72 4.60
N LYS A 122 -0.49 9.98 4.00
CA LYS A 122 -0.27 9.29 2.74
C LYS A 122 -0.45 10.26 1.57
N LEU A 123 0.43 10.21 0.57
CA LEU A 123 0.33 11.06 -0.61
C LEU A 123 0.04 10.21 -1.84
N ALA A 124 -1.01 10.58 -2.59
CA ALA A 124 -1.30 9.94 -3.87
C ALA A 124 -0.23 10.34 -4.92
N PRO A 125 0.12 9.45 -5.87
CA PRO A 125 1.03 9.78 -6.96
C PRO A 125 0.54 10.99 -7.75
N GLU A 126 1.48 11.80 -8.23
CA GLU A 126 1.15 12.90 -9.10
C GLU A 126 0.37 12.41 -10.32
N ASN A 127 -0.66 13.18 -10.71
CA ASN A 127 -1.55 12.91 -11.84
C ASN A 127 -2.45 11.66 -11.70
N LEU A 128 -2.34 10.81 -10.69
CA LEU A 128 -3.28 9.69 -10.52
C LEU A 128 -4.69 10.17 -10.11
N PRO A 129 -4.82 11.07 -9.11
CA PRO A 129 -6.13 11.63 -8.78
C PRO A 129 -6.76 12.36 -9.96
N GLY A 130 -8.08 12.23 -10.09
CA GLY A 130 -8.85 12.83 -11.17
C GLY A 130 -10.11 12.03 -11.51
N ASN A 131 -10.86 12.57 -12.46
CA ASN A 131 -11.98 11.88 -13.08
C ASN A 131 -11.49 11.27 -14.40
N TRP A 132 -11.77 9.98 -14.55
CA TRP A 132 -11.34 9.16 -15.65
C TRP A 132 -12.56 8.54 -16.28
N ARG A 133 -12.67 8.61 -17.61
CA ARG A 133 -13.73 7.94 -18.37
C ARG A 133 -13.14 7.03 -19.42
N SER A 134 -13.65 5.81 -19.53
CA SER A 134 -13.19 4.84 -20.51
C SER A 134 -13.42 5.35 -21.92
N SER A 135 -12.37 5.41 -22.72
CA SER A 135 -12.43 5.55 -24.18
C SER A 135 -12.56 4.20 -24.88
N GLN A 136 -11.99 3.16 -24.27
CA GLN A 136 -12.02 1.79 -24.75
C GLN A 136 -12.06 0.83 -23.56
N ILE A 137 -12.87 -0.22 -23.67
CA ILE A 137 -12.90 -1.34 -22.74
C ILE A 137 -12.84 -2.62 -23.59
N SER A 138 -11.94 -3.53 -23.27
CA SER A 138 -11.77 -4.80 -23.95
C SER A 138 -11.45 -5.92 -22.96
N GLY A 139 -11.82 -7.15 -23.30
CA GLY A 139 -11.49 -8.34 -22.50
C GLY A 139 -12.44 -9.49 -22.70
N GLN A 140 -12.03 -10.68 -22.30
CA GLN A 140 -12.83 -11.91 -22.50
C GLN A 140 -14.04 -11.96 -21.56
N ASP A 141 -13.88 -11.47 -20.33
CA ASP A 141 -14.95 -11.42 -19.32
C ASP A 141 -15.58 -10.03 -19.18
N VAL A 142 -15.24 -9.08 -20.06
CA VAL A 142 -15.99 -7.83 -20.18
C VAL A 142 -17.34 -8.20 -20.79
N GLY A 143 -18.35 -8.31 -19.93
CA GLY A 143 -19.69 -8.67 -20.38
C GLY A 143 -20.08 -7.80 -21.57
N GLU A 144 -20.58 -8.42 -22.65
CA GLU A 144 -20.92 -7.72 -23.90
C GLU A 144 -21.87 -6.52 -23.71
N SER A 145 -22.47 -6.42 -22.53
CA SER A 145 -23.37 -5.37 -22.08
C SER A 145 -22.66 -4.16 -21.48
N VAL A 146 -21.38 -4.17 -21.11
CA VAL A 146 -20.69 -2.96 -20.59
C VAL A 146 -20.43 -1.99 -21.74
N SER A 147 -20.87 -0.75 -21.60
CA SER A 147 -20.63 0.32 -22.58
C SER A 147 -19.62 1.35 -22.09
N GLU A 148 -19.53 1.55 -20.77
CA GLU A 148 -18.72 2.63 -20.21
C GLU A 148 -18.30 2.34 -18.77
N LEU A 149 -17.10 2.78 -18.41
CA LEU A 149 -16.53 2.78 -17.07
C LEU A 149 -16.06 4.20 -16.75
N ALA A 150 -16.56 4.78 -15.67
CA ALA A 150 -16.08 6.04 -15.13
C ALA A 150 -15.51 5.81 -13.73
N ILE A 151 -14.35 6.39 -13.42
CA ILE A 151 -13.69 6.29 -12.12
C ILE A 151 -13.27 7.69 -11.68
N SER A 152 -13.64 8.06 -10.45
CA SER A 152 -13.09 9.23 -9.76
C SER A 152 -12.14 8.75 -8.67
N LEU A 153 -10.87 9.14 -8.76
CA LEU A 153 -9.85 8.89 -7.75
C LEU A 153 -9.54 10.19 -7.02
N ARG A 154 -9.77 10.24 -5.72
CA ARG A 154 -9.47 11.41 -4.91
C ARG A 154 -8.06 11.34 -4.32
N PRO A 155 -7.41 12.48 -4.04
CA PRO A 155 -6.06 12.50 -3.46
C PRO A 155 -6.00 11.95 -2.03
N ASP A 156 -7.15 11.82 -1.35
CA ASP A 156 -7.28 11.25 -0.01
C ASP A 156 -7.65 9.76 -0.03
N PHE A 157 -7.35 9.04 -1.12
CA PHE A 157 -7.52 7.59 -1.27
C PHE A 157 -8.96 7.09 -1.28
N LEU A 158 -9.94 7.98 -1.49
CA LEU A 158 -11.32 7.61 -1.77
C LEU A 158 -11.56 7.46 -3.26
N PHE A 159 -12.43 6.54 -3.66
CA PHE A 159 -12.86 6.41 -5.05
C PHE A 159 -14.38 6.27 -5.19
N SER A 160 -14.85 6.59 -6.40
CA SER A 160 -16.15 6.16 -6.90
C SER A 160 -16.00 5.62 -8.33
N ALA A 161 -16.61 4.48 -8.62
CA ALA A 161 -16.64 3.88 -9.95
C ALA A 161 -18.09 3.71 -10.41
N GLU A 162 -18.39 4.08 -11.66
CA GLU A 162 -19.67 3.82 -12.30
C GLU A 162 -19.44 2.93 -13.53
N VAL A 163 -20.12 1.79 -13.57
CA VAL A 163 -20.18 0.91 -14.73
C VAL A 163 -21.56 1.06 -15.37
N SER A 164 -21.59 1.52 -16.62
CA SER A 164 -22.81 1.65 -17.41
C SER A 164 -22.92 0.54 -18.44
N GLY A 165 -24.11 -0.07 -18.52
CA GLY A 165 -24.44 -1.06 -19.53
C GLY A 165 -25.22 -0.49 -20.71
N LYS A 166 -25.18 -1.18 -21.86
CA LYS A 166 -25.91 -0.85 -23.10
C LYS A 166 -27.43 -0.80 -22.94
N ASN A 167 -27.96 -1.44 -21.90
CA ASN A 167 -29.38 -1.43 -21.54
C ASN A 167 -29.77 -0.24 -20.63
N GLY A 168 -28.84 0.67 -20.35
CA GLY A 168 -29.03 1.81 -19.44
C GLY A 168 -28.93 1.46 -17.96
N LYS A 169 -28.64 0.19 -17.59
CA LYS A 169 -28.39 -0.19 -16.20
C LYS A 169 -27.04 0.38 -15.77
N LYS A 170 -27.01 0.93 -14.56
CA LYS A 170 -25.79 1.45 -13.92
C LYS A 170 -25.52 0.72 -12.62
N ILE A 171 -24.24 0.51 -12.34
CA ILE A 171 -23.74 0.00 -11.06
C ILE A 171 -22.71 1.00 -10.56
N GLU A 172 -22.84 1.41 -9.31
CA GLU A 172 -21.92 2.34 -8.66
C GLU A 172 -21.25 1.66 -7.48
N HIS A 173 -19.92 1.76 -7.40
CA HIS A 173 -19.13 1.36 -6.24
C HIS A 173 -18.43 2.57 -5.66
N ARG A 174 -18.35 2.62 -4.33
CA ARG A 174 -17.60 3.64 -3.59
C ARG A 174 -16.80 2.97 -2.51
N GLY A 175 -15.62 3.52 -2.23
CA GLY A 175 -14.78 2.98 -1.18
C GLY A 175 -13.42 3.65 -1.16
N ILE A 176 -12.41 2.86 -0.80
CA ILE A 176 -11.02 3.30 -0.69
C ILE A 176 -10.17 2.58 -1.71
N TYR A 177 -9.08 3.22 -2.13
CA TYR A 177 -8.08 2.57 -2.95
C TYR A 177 -6.71 2.62 -2.29
N PHE A 178 -5.88 1.62 -2.56
CA PHE A 178 -4.47 1.65 -2.21
C PHE A 178 -3.63 1.24 -3.42
N ILE A 179 -2.35 1.57 -3.35
CA ILE A 179 -1.40 1.32 -4.43
C ILE A 179 -0.14 0.68 -3.88
N GLU A 180 0.45 -0.18 -4.69
CA GLU A 180 1.83 -0.63 -4.51
C GLU A 180 2.44 -0.82 -5.89
N ASP A 181 3.60 -0.19 -6.13
CA ASP A 181 4.29 -0.22 -7.42
C ASP A 181 3.34 0.19 -8.57
N ASP A 182 3.06 -0.70 -9.53
CA ASP A 182 2.15 -0.50 -10.67
C ASP A 182 0.75 -1.07 -10.42
N ARG A 183 0.41 -1.43 -9.18
CA ARG A 183 -0.89 -2.00 -8.80
C ARG A 183 -1.76 -0.97 -8.10
N ILE A 184 -3.04 -1.02 -8.41
CA ILE A 184 -4.10 -0.31 -7.72
C ILE A 184 -5.18 -1.31 -7.31
N VAL A 185 -5.58 -1.25 -6.05
CA VAL A 185 -6.65 -2.09 -5.51
C VAL A 185 -7.75 -1.18 -5.00
N LEU A 186 -8.98 -1.42 -5.47
CA LEU A 186 -10.19 -0.74 -5.07
C LEU A 186 -10.94 -1.63 -4.07
N ILE A 187 -11.17 -1.16 -2.84
CA ILE A 187 -11.92 -1.88 -1.80
C ILE A 187 -13.26 -1.17 -1.58
N TYR A 188 -14.36 -1.92 -1.65
CA TYR A 188 -15.72 -1.42 -1.49
C TYR A 188 -16.59 -2.44 -0.75
N GLU A 189 -17.83 -2.09 -0.42
CA GLU A 189 -18.67 -2.85 0.53
C GLU A 189 -18.86 -4.33 0.15
N ASP A 190 -19.03 -4.63 -1.13
CA ASP A 190 -19.30 -5.97 -1.65
C ASP A 190 -18.09 -6.66 -2.30
N GLY A 191 -16.88 -6.10 -2.19
CA GLY A 191 -15.69 -6.76 -2.68
C GLY A 191 -14.48 -5.86 -2.90
N GLN A 192 -13.55 -6.39 -3.67
CA GLN A 192 -12.33 -5.69 -4.06
C GLN A 192 -11.98 -5.96 -5.51
N HIS A 193 -11.31 -5.00 -6.14
CA HIS A 193 -10.86 -5.09 -7.52
C HIS A 193 -9.40 -4.68 -7.63
N ASP A 194 -8.55 -5.59 -8.09
CA ASP A 194 -7.13 -5.34 -8.33
C ASP A 194 -6.88 -5.10 -9.82
N SER A 195 -6.06 -4.11 -10.16
CA SER A 195 -5.58 -3.87 -11.52
C SER A 195 -4.12 -3.44 -11.52
N GLN A 196 -3.39 -3.81 -12.57
CA GLN A 196 -2.20 -3.05 -12.96
C GLN A 196 -2.65 -1.72 -13.56
N PHE A 197 -1.95 -0.64 -13.26
CA PHE A 197 -2.22 0.67 -13.85
C PHE A 197 -0.98 1.24 -14.55
N GLN A 198 -1.22 1.95 -15.66
CA GLN A 198 -0.21 2.77 -16.33
C GLN A 198 -0.75 4.17 -16.49
N LEU A 199 0.05 5.16 -16.06
CA LEU A 199 -0.34 6.56 -16.03
C LEU A 199 0.44 7.37 -17.07
N GLY A 200 -0.28 8.06 -17.94
CA GLY A 200 0.21 9.19 -18.74
C GLY A 200 -0.37 10.51 -18.20
N SER A 201 -0.08 11.64 -18.86
CA SER A 201 -0.60 12.95 -18.42
C SER A 201 -2.14 12.97 -18.35
N ASP A 202 -2.79 12.48 -19.42
CA ASP A 202 -4.25 12.49 -19.57
C ASP A 202 -4.84 11.10 -19.86
N THR A 203 -4.04 10.05 -19.64
CA THR A 203 -4.44 8.66 -19.90
C THR A 203 -4.17 7.78 -18.68
N LEU A 204 -5.16 6.97 -18.31
CA LEU A 204 -5.03 5.92 -17.31
C LEU A 204 -5.42 4.59 -17.95
N THR A 205 -4.49 3.66 -18.04
CA THR A 205 -4.78 2.30 -18.49
C THR A 205 -4.89 1.40 -17.27
N LEU A 206 -5.99 0.66 -17.14
CA LEU A 206 -6.20 -0.36 -16.10
C LEU A 206 -6.23 -1.73 -16.76
N THR A 207 -5.41 -2.66 -16.26
CA THR A 207 -5.34 -4.03 -16.76
C THR A 207 -5.53 -5.02 -15.62
N ASN A 208 -6.61 -5.81 -15.69
CA ASN A 208 -6.83 -6.94 -14.80
C ASN A 208 -6.56 -8.25 -15.57
N LYS A 209 -5.49 -8.94 -15.20
CA LYS A 209 -5.08 -10.20 -15.84
C LYS A 209 -5.98 -11.38 -15.48
N GLN A 210 -6.62 -11.36 -14.32
CA GLN A 210 -7.47 -12.46 -13.84
C GLN A 210 -8.75 -12.59 -14.66
N PHE A 211 -9.37 -11.46 -15.03
CA PHE A 211 -10.58 -11.37 -15.85
C PHE A 211 -10.27 -11.01 -17.32
N GLY A 212 -8.99 -10.88 -17.65
CA GLY A 212 -8.53 -10.48 -18.98
C GLY A 212 -9.10 -9.13 -19.45
N MET A 213 -9.34 -8.20 -18.53
CA MET A 213 -9.93 -6.89 -18.81
C MET A 213 -8.83 -5.84 -18.97
N GLU A 214 -9.02 -4.97 -19.97
CA GLU A 214 -8.24 -3.75 -20.17
C GLU A 214 -9.19 -2.57 -20.40
N ALA A 215 -8.98 -1.47 -19.68
CA ALA A 215 -9.70 -0.22 -19.85
C ALA A 215 -8.70 0.91 -20.11
N ILE A 216 -8.83 1.58 -21.25
CA ILE A 216 -8.07 2.79 -21.58
C ILE A 216 -8.96 3.98 -21.27
N MET A 217 -8.56 4.77 -20.28
CA MET A 217 -9.33 5.90 -19.78
C MET A 217 -8.66 7.22 -20.14
N VAL A 218 -9.48 8.24 -20.37
CA VAL A 218 -9.06 9.61 -20.63
C VAL A 218 -9.52 10.49 -19.47
N ARG A 219 -8.70 11.47 -19.12
CA ARG A 219 -9.01 12.46 -18.09
C ARG A 219 -10.15 13.39 -18.57
N GLU A 220 -11.09 13.67 -17.68
CA GLU A 220 -12.13 14.70 -17.88
C GLU A 220 -11.66 16.12 -17.51
#